data_AF-A0A178T8P4-F1
#
_entry.id   AF-A0A178T8P4-F1
#
_cell.length_a   1.000
_cell.length_b   1.000
_cell.length_c   1.000
_cell.angle_alpha   90.00
_cell.angle_beta   90.00
_cell.angle_gamma   90.00
#
_symmetry.space_group_name_H-M   'P 1'
#
loop_
_entity.id
_entity.type
_entity.pdbx_description
1 polymer ?
#
loop_
_entity_poly.entity_id
_entity_poly.type
_entity_poly.pdbx_seq_one_letter_code
_entity_poly.pdbx_strand_id
1 'polypeptide(L)' 'MRVNGGFPYITVNDGDYMRNGELYLKHWYEGIELDLKYLEKVLPYIYQLWGRPVHMETVVEEKPMLFTYDGKKVHRKYL' A
#
# COMPACT_ATOMS: atom_id res chain seq x y z
N MET A 1 -18.58 0.97 -9.57
CA MET A 1 -18.62 1.65 -8.25
C MET A 1 -19.36 0.76 -7.27
N ARG A 2 -18.68 0.27 -6.21
CA ARG A 2 -19.32 -0.56 -5.17
C ARG A 2 -20.27 0.32 -4.35
N VAL A 3 -21.48 -0.16 -4.09
CA VAL A 3 -22.64 0.68 -3.69
C VAL A 3 -22.70 1.07 -2.20
N ASN A 4 -21.73 0.68 -1.37
CA ASN A 4 -21.83 0.78 0.11
C ASN A 4 -20.59 1.40 0.80
N GLY A 5 -20.05 2.53 0.32
CA GLY A 5 -18.88 3.16 0.97
C GLY A 5 -17.67 2.21 1.00
N GLY A 6 -17.32 1.70 -0.17
CA GLY A 6 -16.53 0.48 -0.37
C GLY A 6 -15.24 0.41 0.43
N PHE A 7 -15.06 -0.71 1.13
CA PHE A 7 -13.75 -1.11 1.64
C PHE A 7 -12.74 -1.10 0.48
N PRO A 8 -11.54 -0.51 0.68
CA PRO A 8 -10.54 -0.44 -0.37
C PRO A 8 -10.20 -1.85 -0.85
N TYR A 9 -10.17 -2.06 -2.16
CA TYR A 9 -9.81 -3.35 -2.72
C TYR A 9 -8.28 -3.44 -2.82
N ILE A 10 -7.68 -4.16 -1.87
CA ILE A 10 -6.23 -4.33 -1.78
C ILE A 10 -5.90 -5.81 -1.96
N THR A 11 -4.92 -6.11 -2.81
CA THR A 11 -4.41 -7.47 -3.03
C THR A 11 -2.91 -7.56 -2.74
N VAL A 12 -2.47 -8.74 -2.32
CA VAL A 12 -1.05 -9.10 -2.38
C VAL A 12 -0.73 -9.45 -3.84
N ASN A 13 0.16 -8.69 -4.46
CA ASN A 13 0.60 -8.97 -5.83
C ASN A 13 1.96 -9.69 -5.86
N ASP A 14 2.80 -9.47 -4.85
CA ASP A 14 4.07 -10.17 -4.71
C ASP A 14 4.43 -10.34 -3.23
N GLY A 15 4.76 -11.56 -2.82
CA GLY A 15 5.22 -11.91 -1.47
C GLY A 15 6.74 -12.12 -1.38
N ASP A 16 7.46 -12.01 -2.50
CA ASP A 16 8.91 -12.05 -2.57
C ASP A 16 9.42 -10.90 -3.44
N TYR A 17 8.87 -9.71 -3.21
CA TYR A 17 9.20 -8.55 -4.03
C TYR A 17 10.69 -8.25 -3.98
N MET A 18 11.26 -7.97 -5.15
CA MET A 18 12.71 -7.78 -5.35
C MET A 18 13.57 -8.97 -4.88
N ARG A 19 12.99 -10.17 -4.74
CA ARG A 19 13.64 -11.38 -4.21
C ARG A 19 14.22 -11.19 -2.81
N ASN A 20 13.58 -10.35 -1.99
CA ASN A 20 14.02 -10.04 -0.63
C ASN A 20 12.96 -10.39 0.45
N GLY A 21 11.91 -11.12 0.07
CA GLY A 21 10.76 -11.41 0.92
C GLY A 21 9.94 -10.18 1.27
N GLU A 22 10.05 -9.09 0.52
CA GLU A 22 9.29 -7.87 0.76
C GLU A 22 7.86 -8.03 0.23
N LEU A 23 6.89 -7.41 0.92
CA LEU A 23 5.49 -7.54 0.57
C LEU A 23 5.05 -6.41 -0.35
N TYR A 24 4.57 -6.75 -1.55
CA TYR A 24 3.99 -5.78 -2.48
C TYR A 24 2.46 -5.88 -2.48
N LEU A 25 1.83 -4.81 -2.01
CA LEU A 25 0.38 -4.63 -2.00
C LEU A 25 -0.03 -3.67 -3.10
N LYS A 26 -1.18 -3.93 -3.73
CA LYS A 26 -1.79 -3.03 -4.69
C LYS A 26 -3.20 -2.69 -4.25
N HIS A 27 -3.45 -1.39 -4.12
CA HIS A 27 -4.79 -0.84 -4.09
C HIS A 27 -5.31 -0.70 -5.51
N TRP A 28 -6.37 -1.42 -5.82
CA TRP A 28 -7.09 -1.30 -7.09
C TRP A 28 -7.98 -0.07 -7.04
N TYR A 29 -7.48 1.03 -7.62
CA TYR A 29 -8.20 2.30 -7.67
C TYR A 29 -9.52 2.16 -8.45
N GLU A 30 -10.63 2.37 -7.74
CA GLU A 30 -12.00 2.37 -8.31
C GLU A 30 -12.62 3.78 -8.29
N GLY A 31 -11.78 4.83 -8.42
CA GLY A 31 -12.21 6.24 -8.38
C GLY A 31 -12.24 6.87 -6.99
N ILE A 32 -11.71 6.17 -5.98
CA ILE A 32 -11.57 6.65 -4.60
C ILE A 32 -10.15 6.37 -4.14
N GLU A 33 -9.44 7.41 -3.69
CA GLU A 33 -8.07 7.30 -3.18
C GLU A 33 -8.06 6.81 -1.72
N LEU A 34 -6.94 6.27 -1.27
CA LEU A 34 -6.75 5.97 0.15
C LEU A 34 -6.55 7.25 0.94
N ASP A 35 -7.09 7.29 2.16
CA ASP A 35 -6.70 8.32 3.13
C ASP A 35 -5.21 8.12 3.49
N LEU A 36 -4.38 9.09 3.14
CA LEU A 36 -2.92 9.00 3.31
C LEU A 36 -2.51 8.91 4.78
N LYS A 37 -3.21 9.64 5.67
CA LYS A 37 -2.90 9.62 7.10
C LYS A 37 -3.23 8.27 7.72
N TYR A 38 -4.29 7.60 7.23
CA TYR A 38 -4.62 6.25 7.62
C TYR A 38 -3.62 5.24 7.04
N LEU A 39 -3.32 5.33 5.74
CA LEU A 39 -2.34 4.49 5.06
C LEU A 39 -0.97 4.50 5.78
N GLU A 40 -0.44 5.68 6.10
CA GLU A 40 0.85 5.82 6.78
C GLU A 40 0.87 5.18 8.18
N LYS A 41 -0.28 5.12 8.86
CA LYS A 41 -0.43 4.43 10.15
C LYS A 41 -0.67 2.94 10.02
N VAL A 42 -1.25 2.48 8.91
CA VAL A 42 -1.55 1.06 8.65
C VAL A 42 -0.30 0.29 8.27
N LEU A 43 0.59 0.86 7.45
CA LEU A 43 1.80 0.17 6.98
C LEU A 43 2.68 -0.42 8.10
N PRO A 44 2.92 0.28 9.24
CA PRO A 44 3.61 -0.30 10.39
C PRO A 44 2.98 -1.58 10.94
N TYR A 45 1.64 -1.67 10.96
CA TYR A 45 0.95 -2.88 11.43
C TYR A 45 1.07 -4.03 10.43
N ILE A 46 1.03 -3.75 9.12
CA ILE A 46 1.26 -4.79 8.11
C ILE A 46 2.70 -5.30 8.22
N TYR A 47 3.67 -4.40 8.40
CA TYR A 47 5.06 -4.78 8.67
C TYR A 47 5.19 -5.62 9.94
N GLN A 48 4.48 -5.28 11.02
CA GLN A 48 4.49 -6.08 12.25
C GLN A 48 4.02 -7.53 12.00
N LEU A 49 3.04 -7.72 11.10
CA LEU A 49 2.54 -9.05 10.75
C LEU A 49 3.45 -9.79 9.75
N TRP A 50 4.00 -9.08 8.76
CA TRP A 50 4.81 -9.66 7.69
C TRP A 50 6.29 -9.85 8.08
N GLY A 51 6.83 -8.97 8.92
CA GLY A 51 8.21 -8.98 9.42
C GLY A 51 9.27 -8.38 8.49
N ARG A 52 8.88 -7.91 7.30
CA ARG A 52 9.77 -7.34 6.26
C ARG A 52 9.15 -6.07 5.66
N PRO A 53 9.94 -5.24 4.95
CA PRO A 53 9.41 -4.05 4.28
C PRO A 53 8.14 -4.32 3.48
N VAL A 54 7.22 -3.36 3.52
CA VAL A 54 5.91 -3.43 2.86
C VAL A 54 5.75 -2.26 1.93
N HIS A 55 5.34 -2.55 0.69
CA HIS A 55 5.06 -1.57 -0.35
C HIS A 55 3.56 -1.53 -0.63
N MET A 56 2.98 -0.34 -0.73
CA MET A 56 1.60 -0.13 -1.14
C MET A 56 1.57 0.76 -2.38
N GLU A 57 1.20 0.18 -3.51
CA GLU A 57 0.85 0.91 -4.72
C GLU A 57 -0.59 1.43 -4.61
N THR A 58 -0.78 2.73 -4.82
CA THR A 58 -2.10 3.37 -4.90
C THR A 58 -2.04 4.55 -5.88
N VAL A 59 -3.20 5.15 -6.15
CA VAL A 59 -3.31 6.42 -6.88
C VAL A 59 -3.47 7.57 -5.88
N VAL A 60 -2.78 8.69 -6.14
CA VAL A 60 -2.87 9.96 -5.41
C VAL A 60 -2.83 11.10 -6.42
N GLU A 61 -3.81 12.00 -6.36
CA GLU A 61 -4.00 13.07 -7.35
C GLU A 61 -3.93 12.55 -8.80
N GLU A 62 -4.65 11.45 -9.07
CA GLU A 62 -4.68 10.76 -10.37
C GLU A 62 -3.32 10.20 -10.85
N LYS A 63 -2.31 10.13 -9.97
CA LYS A 63 -0.98 9.60 -10.29
C LYS A 63 -0.67 8.33 -9.49
N PRO A 64 -0.12 7.28 -10.13
CA PRO A 64 0.42 6.13 -9.42
C PRO A 64 1.54 6.53 -8.46
N MET A 65 1.43 6.06 -7.22
CA MET A 65 2.39 6.31 -6.16
C MET A 65 2.65 5.04 -5.36
N LEU A 66 3.91 4.83 -5.00
CA LEU A 66 4.33 3.74 -4.13
C LEU A 66 4.70 4.28 -2.76
N PHE A 67 3.99 3.81 -1.74
CA PHE A 67 4.37 4.00 -0.34
C PHE A 67 5.16 2.79 0.12
N THR A 68 6.21 3.00 0.92
CA THR A 68 7.04 1.91 1.43
C THR A 68 7.35 2.15 2.89
N TYR A 69 7.06 1.19 3.75
CA TYR A 69 7.51 1.20 5.14
C TYR A 69 8.67 0.24 5.32
N ASP A 70 9.82 0.78 5.74
CA ASP A 70 11.10 0.07 5.86
C ASP A 70 11.36 -0.50 7.27
N GLY A 71 10.37 -0.46 8.16
CA GLY A 71 10.52 -0.78 9.59
C GLY A 71 10.85 0.42 10.47
N LYS A 72 11.09 1.61 9.90
CA LYS A 72 11.37 2.85 10.64
C LYS A 72 10.46 3.98 10.21
N LYS A 73 10.31 4.20 8.90
CA LYS A 73 9.53 5.30 8.34
C LYS A 73 8.84 4.92 7.04
N VAL A 74 7.81 5.67 6.70
CA VAL A 74 7.15 5.59 5.40
C VAL A 74 7.85 6.52 4.42
N HIS A 75 8.21 5.98 3.26
CA HIS A 75 8.72 6.72 2.10
C HIS A 75 7.68 6.68 0.99
N ARG A 76 7.66 7.70 0.13
CA ARG A 76 6.79 7.74 -1.05
C ARG A 76 7.60 8.08 -2.29
N LYS A 77 7.27 7.45 -3.41
CA LYS A 77 7.80 7.80 -4.73
C LYS A 77 6.71 7.68 -5.80
N TYR A 78 6.84 8.47 -6.86
CA TYR A 78 6.09 8.21 -8.08
C TYR A 78 6.54 6.89 -8.70
N LEU A 79 5.58 6.20 -9.34
CA LEU A 79 5.84 5.02 -10.15
C LEU A 79 6.02 5.39 -11.62
#